data_AF-A0A8D4BAM5-F1
#
_entry.id   AF-A0A8D4BAM5-F1
#
_cell.length_a   1.000
_cell.length_b   1.000
_cell.length_c   1.000
_cell.angle_alpha   90.00
_cell.angle_beta   90.00
_cell.angle_gamma   90.00
#
_symmetry.space_group_name_H-M   'P 1'
#
loop_
_entity.id
_entity.type
_entity.pdbx_description
1 polymer ?
#
loop_
_entity_poly.entity_id
_entity_poly.type
_entity_poly.pdbx_seq_one_letter_code
_entity_poly.pdbx_strand_id
1 'polypeptide(L)'
;MSRRPRKAAGTGPSRPTVSVCRGCCCGTPKIPGVDHAGQLAQLRGALDGAATVRAVECLDACEHGNVVVVQPSAEGRRAGGRPVWLGLVNDPQAVADIATWAGQGGPGIVDPPEILDLYAFSPSRRIRAGLEEKES
;
A
#
# COMPACT_ATOMS: atom_id res chain seq x y z
N MET A 1 16.65 14.58 21.73
CA MET A 1 15.78 14.03 20.66
C MET A 1 15.59 15.12 19.60
N SER A 2 16.39 15.09 18.55
CA SER A 2 16.35 16.10 17.48
C SER A 2 15.14 15.86 16.58
N ARG A 3 14.18 16.79 16.57
CA ARG A 3 13.10 16.81 15.57
C ARG A 3 13.71 17.21 14.23
N ARG A 4 13.79 16.27 13.29
CA ARG A 4 14.15 16.56 11.90
C ARG A 4 13.02 17.37 11.25
N PRO A 5 13.30 18.49 10.57
CA PRO A 5 12.25 19.28 9.92
C PRO A 5 11.63 18.48 8.77
N ARG A 6 10.29 18.44 8.73
CA ARG A 6 9.51 17.80 7.65
C ARG A 6 9.81 18.51 6.33
N LYS A 7 10.29 17.76 5.34
CA LYS A 7 10.48 18.27 3.97
C LYS A 7 9.09 18.53 3.38
N ALA A 8 8.86 19.74 2.87
CA ALA A 8 7.60 20.07 2.21
C ALA A 8 7.37 19.14 1.01
N ALA A 9 6.23 18.43 1.01
CA ALA A 9 5.78 17.64 -0.11
C ALA A 9 5.57 18.55 -1.32
N GLY A 10 6.09 18.17 -2.49
CA GLY A 10 6.08 18.98 -3.69
C GLY A 10 4.66 19.31 -4.21
N THR A 11 4.56 20.42 -4.94
CA THR A 11 3.35 21.07 -5.47
C THR A 11 2.56 20.28 -6.54
N GLY A 12 2.84 19.00 -6.72
CA GLY A 12 2.06 18.14 -7.63
C GLY A 12 0.75 17.68 -7.01
N PRO A 13 -0.24 17.24 -7.80
CA PRO A 13 -1.43 16.60 -7.23
C PRO A 13 -0.98 15.44 -6.35
N SER A 14 -1.44 15.44 -5.09
CA SER A 14 -1.14 14.35 -4.18
C SER A 14 -1.76 13.08 -4.75
N ARG A 15 -0.95 12.10 -5.09
CA ARG A 15 -1.41 10.78 -5.55
C ARG A 15 -1.46 9.80 -4.38
N PRO A 16 -2.31 8.76 -4.43
CA PRO A 16 -2.27 7.69 -3.44
C PRO A 16 -0.90 6.99 -3.47
N THR A 17 -0.55 6.31 -2.39
CA THR A 17 0.70 5.56 -2.27
C THR A 17 0.40 4.09 -2.02
N VAL A 18 0.97 3.21 -2.84
CA VAL A 18 0.88 1.75 -2.68
C VAL A 18 2.21 1.26 -2.12
N SER A 19 2.21 0.88 -0.84
CA SER A 19 3.36 0.31 -0.14
C SER A 19 3.29 -1.21 -0.18
N VAL A 20 4.34 -1.85 -0.66
CA VAL A 20 4.38 -3.30 -0.90
C VAL A 20 5.48 -3.93 -0.05
N CYS A 21 5.14 -4.83 0.87
CA CYS A 21 6.10 -5.50 1.74
C CYS A 21 7.01 -6.44 0.94
N ARG A 22 8.33 -6.26 1.04
CA ARG A 22 9.34 -6.94 0.21
C ARG A 22 10.63 -7.33 0.95
N GLY A 23 10.60 -7.47 2.27
CA GLY A 23 11.74 -7.96 3.06
C GLY A 23 11.62 -9.41 3.51
N CYS A 24 11.96 -9.69 4.77
CA CYS A 24 12.29 -11.05 5.22
C CYS A 24 11.12 -12.07 5.21
N CYS A 25 9.87 -11.62 5.19
CA CYS A 25 8.67 -12.47 5.17
C CYS A 25 7.90 -12.40 3.85
N CYS A 26 7.85 -11.23 3.21
CA CYS A 26 7.11 -10.97 1.97
C CYS A 26 8.12 -10.71 0.85
N GLY A 27 7.96 -11.26 -0.35
CA GLY A 27 8.98 -11.10 -1.40
C GLY A 27 10.01 -12.23 -1.47
N THR A 28 9.80 -13.31 -0.71
CA THR A 28 10.73 -14.45 -0.63
C THR A 28 9.97 -15.77 -0.84
N PRO A 29 10.67 -16.90 -1.04
CA PRO A 29 10.04 -18.22 -1.16
C PRO A 29 9.19 -18.66 0.04
N LYS A 30 9.19 -17.92 1.16
CA LYS A 30 8.30 -18.15 2.30
C LYS A 30 6.81 -17.99 1.96
N ILE A 31 6.50 -17.24 0.90
CA ILE A 31 5.16 -17.23 0.30
C ILE A 31 5.27 -17.99 -1.03
N PRO A 32 4.98 -19.31 -1.03
CA PRO A 32 5.16 -20.13 -2.22
C PRO A 32 4.12 -19.79 -3.30
N GLY A 33 4.48 -20.01 -4.56
CA GLY A 33 3.57 -19.84 -5.70
C GLY A 33 3.34 -18.40 -6.16
N VAL A 34 3.99 -17.42 -5.54
CA VAL A 34 3.85 -15.99 -5.88
C VAL A 34 5.10 -15.46 -6.58
N ASP A 35 4.94 -14.93 -7.79
CA ASP A 35 5.96 -14.09 -8.44
C ASP A 35 5.92 -12.67 -7.86
N HIS A 36 6.67 -12.47 -6.78
CA HIS A 36 6.70 -11.21 -6.07
C HIS A 36 7.34 -10.07 -6.85
N ALA A 37 8.32 -10.40 -7.71
CA ALA A 37 9.02 -9.43 -8.55
C ALA A 37 8.10 -8.99 -9.69
N GLY A 38 7.45 -9.94 -10.36
CA GLY A 38 6.42 -9.68 -11.36
C GLY A 38 5.25 -8.86 -10.80
N GLN A 39 4.74 -9.22 -9.62
CA GLN A 39 3.69 -8.45 -8.93
C GLN A 39 4.11 -7.00 -8.66
N LEU A 40 5.35 -6.76 -8.20
CA LEU A 40 5.84 -5.40 -7.95
C LEU A 40 6.03 -4.62 -9.27
N ALA A 41 6.53 -5.28 -10.31
CA ALA A 41 6.68 -4.68 -11.64
C ALA A 41 5.31 -4.32 -12.26
N GLN A 42 4.33 -5.22 -12.14
CA GLN A 42 2.95 -4.99 -12.58
C GLN A 42 2.35 -3.76 -11.90
N LEU A 43 2.45 -3.67 -10.57
CA LEU A 43 1.95 -2.50 -9.82
C LEU A 43 2.62 -1.21 -10.28
N ARG A 44 3.96 -1.21 -10.42
CA ARG A 44 4.71 -0.03 -10.88
C ARG A 44 4.31 0.40 -12.29
N GLY A 45 4.11 -0.54 -13.21
CA GLY A 45 3.69 -0.24 -14.58
C GLY A 45 2.25 0.25 -14.66
N ALA A 46 1.32 -0.44 -14.00
CA ALA A 46 -0.10 -0.12 -14.04
C ALA A 46 -0.45 1.22 -13.37
N LEU A 47 0.37 1.65 -12.40
CA LEU A 47 0.14 2.86 -11.61
C LEU A 47 1.08 4.02 -11.98
N ASP A 48 1.84 3.90 -13.07
CA ASP A 48 2.73 4.98 -13.50
C ASP A 48 1.93 6.27 -13.74
N GLY A 49 2.43 7.39 -13.21
CA GLY A 49 1.71 8.66 -13.17
C GLY A 49 0.54 8.74 -12.17
N ALA A 50 -0.23 7.67 -11.96
CA ALA A 50 -1.46 7.66 -11.17
C ALA A 50 -1.26 7.46 -9.66
N ALA A 51 -0.27 6.66 -9.23
CA ALA A 51 0.04 6.44 -7.82
C ALA A 51 1.55 6.30 -7.58
N THR A 52 2.00 6.52 -6.34
CA THR A 52 3.37 6.20 -5.95
C THR A 52 3.43 4.74 -5.51
N VAL A 53 4.20 3.90 -6.20
CA VAL A 53 4.43 2.50 -5.77
C VAL A 53 5.80 2.36 -5.13
N ARG A 54 5.85 1.91 -3.87
CA ARG A 54 7.11 1.68 -3.15
C ARG A 54 7.18 0.27 -2.56
N ALA A 55 8.35 -0.34 -2.71
CA ALA A 55 8.69 -1.52 -1.94
C ALA A 55 9.19 -1.08 -0.56
N VAL A 56 8.76 -1.76 0.49
CA VAL A 56 9.21 -1.52 1.87
C VAL A 56 9.72 -2.83 2.47
N GLU A 57 10.81 -2.75 3.24
CA GLU A 57 11.41 -3.95 3.84
C GLU A 57 10.44 -4.66 4.79
N CYS A 58 9.73 -3.93 5.64
CA CYS A 58 8.77 -4.53 6.56
C CYS A 58 7.65 -3.55 6.94
N LEU A 59 6.42 -4.07 6.91
CA LEU A 59 5.19 -3.43 7.39
C LEU A 59 4.78 -3.86 8.81
N ASP A 60 5.61 -4.68 9.45
CA ASP A 60 5.45 -5.17 10.82
C ASP A 60 4.14 -5.94 11.08
N ALA A 61 3.55 -6.49 10.00
CA ALA A 61 2.33 -7.30 9.99
C ALA A 61 2.58 -8.66 9.29
N CYS A 62 3.70 -9.30 9.61
CA CYS A 62 4.20 -10.49 8.90
C CYS A 62 3.20 -11.66 8.92
N GLU A 63 2.37 -11.77 9.97
CA GLU A 63 1.33 -12.78 10.14
C GLU A 63 0.25 -12.74 9.06
N HIS A 64 0.09 -11.62 8.36
CA HIS A 64 -0.90 -11.46 7.30
C HIS A 64 -0.37 -11.86 5.92
N GLY A 65 0.94 -12.05 5.74
CA GLY A 65 1.56 -12.49 4.49
C GLY A 65 1.38 -11.53 3.31
N ASN A 66 2.40 -11.42 2.45
CA ASN A 66 2.44 -10.58 1.25
C ASN A 66 1.64 -9.26 1.32
N VAL A 67 1.93 -8.44 2.35
CA VAL A 67 1.11 -7.28 2.70
C VAL A 67 1.28 -6.14 1.70
N VAL A 68 0.15 -5.55 1.30
CA VAL A 68 0.05 -4.32 0.51
C VAL A 68 -0.77 -3.29 1.28
N VAL A 69 -0.34 -2.03 1.28
CA VAL A 69 -1.07 -0.93 1.91
C VAL A 69 -1.32 0.15 0.89
N VAL A 70 -2.59 0.53 0.72
CA VAL A 70 -3.00 1.67 -0.11
C VAL A 70 -3.27 2.85 0.80
N GLN A 71 -2.36 3.82 0.77
CA GLN A 71 -2.47 5.08 1.48
C GLN A 71 -3.23 6.10 0.62
N PRO A 72 -4.18 6.85 1.21
CA PRO A 72 -4.96 7.85 0.50
C PRO A 72 -4.06 8.98 -0.04
N SER A 73 -4.52 9.65 -1.09
CA SER A 73 -4.00 10.97 -1.49
C SER A 73 -4.30 12.03 -0.41
N ALA A 74 -3.81 13.27 -0.55
CA ALA A 74 -4.21 14.35 0.35
C ALA A 74 -5.70 14.68 0.20
N GLU A 75 -6.24 14.57 -1.01
CA GLU A 75 -7.68 14.68 -1.25
C GLU A 75 -8.46 13.55 -0.58
N GLY A 76 -8.03 12.29 -0.77
CA GLY A 76 -8.65 11.13 -0.11
C GLY A 76 -8.63 11.28 1.41
N ARG A 77 -7.54 11.77 2.00
CA ARG A 77 -7.47 12.06 3.44
C ARG A 77 -8.48 13.13 3.88
N ARG A 78 -8.62 14.21 3.11
CA ARG A 78 -9.61 15.28 3.38
C ARG A 78 -11.04 14.76 3.30
N ALA A 79 -11.31 13.83 2.40
CA ALA A 79 -12.59 13.14 2.26
C ALA A 79 -12.82 12.06 3.33
N GLY A 80 -11.90 11.89 4.30
CA GLY A 80 -12.03 10.91 5.38
C GLY A 80 -11.39 9.56 5.11
N GLY A 81 -10.78 9.37 3.93
CA GLY A 81 -10.01 8.19 3.57
C GLY A 81 -8.90 7.88 4.59
N ARG A 82 -8.69 6.59 4.83
CA ARG A 82 -7.65 6.05 5.72
C ARG A 82 -6.85 4.98 4.97
N PRO A 83 -5.62 4.69 5.39
CA PRO A 83 -4.85 3.60 4.81
C PRO A 83 -5.62 2.28 4.90
N VAL A 84 -5.73 1.58 3.77
CA VAL A 84 -6.32 0.23 3.71
C VAL A 84 -5.19 -0.78 3.66
N TRP A 85 -5.29 -1.79 4.51
CA TRP A 85 -4.28 -2.83 4.70
C TRP A 85 -4.79 -4.15 4.16
N LEU A 86 -4.03 -4.73 3.24
CA LEU A 86 -4.40 -5.93 2.51
C LEU A 86 -3.33 -7.00 2.74
N GLY A 87 -3.73 -8.13 3.30
CA GLY A 87 -2.89 -9.30 3.52
C GLY A 87 -3.17 -10.38 2.48
N LEU A 88 -2.32 -11.41 2.41
CA LEU A 88 -2.50 -12.57 1.54
C LEU A 88 -2.74 -12.22 0.06
N VAL A 89 -2.17 -11.12 -0.43
CA VAL A 89 -2.33 -10.64 -1.82
C VAL A 89 -1.51 -11.53 -2.77
N ASN A 90 -1.83 -12.80 -2.82
CA ASN A 90 -1.09 -13.82 -3.57
C ASN A 90 -1.68 -14.04 -4.97
N ASP A 91 -2.94 -13.65 -5.15
CA ASP A 91 -3.68 -13.79 -6.39
C ASP A 91 -3.39 -12.62 -7.36
N PRO A 92 -3.02 -12.87 -8.63
CA PRO A 92 -2.82 -11.81 -9.63
C PRO A 92 -4.04 -10.92 -9.89
N GLN A 93 -5.27 -11.42 -9.73
CA GLN A 93 -6.50 -10.62 -9.86
C GLN A 93 -6.61 -9.60 -8.72
N ALA A 94 -6.29 -9.98 -7.48
CA ALA A 94 -6.27 -9.03 -6.37
C ALA A 94 -5.26 -7.88 -6.62
N VAL A 95 -4.14 -8.17 -7.28
CA VAL A 95 -3.16 -7.14 -7.70
C VAL A 95 -3.76 -6.19 -8.73
N ALA A 96 -4.50 -6.72 -9.70
CA ALA A 96 -5.17 -5.93 -10.74
C ALA A 96 -6.29 -5.05 -10.15
N ASP A 97 -7.06 -5.58 -9.20
CA ASP A 97 -8.10 -4.84 -8.48
C ASP A 97 -7.50 -3.70 -7.65
N ILE A 98 -6.41 -3.97 -6.91
CA ILE A 98 -5.66 -2.94 -6.17
C ILE A 98 -5.14 -1.86 -7.12
N ALA A 99 -4.54 -2.24 -8.25
CA ALA A 99 -4.02 -1.30 -9.23
C ALA A 99 -5.13 -0.43 -9.83
N THR A 100 -6.25 -1.04 -10.20
CA THR A 100 -7.40 -0.33 -10.77
C THR A 100 -7.96 0.67 -9.76
N TRP A 101 -8.21 0.23 -8.52
CA TRP A 101 -8.74 1.07 -7.46
C TRP A 101 -7.80 2.22 -7.08
N ALA A 102 -6.51 1.93 -6.90
CA ALA A 102 -5.52 2.97 -6.59
C ALA A 102 -5.33 3.95 -7.77
N GLY A 103 -5.42 3.48 -9.01
CA GLY A 103 -5.36 4.31 -10.22
C GLY A 103 -6.56 5.27 -10.35
N GLN A 104 -7.72 4.88 -9.81
CA GLN A 104 -8.93 5.73 -9.76
C GLN A 104 -8.93 6.72 -8.57
N GLY A 105 -7.89 6.72 -7.73
CA GLY A 105 -7.72 7.66 -6.62
C GLY A 105 -7.65 7.01 -5.25
N GLY A 106 -8.06 5.74 -5.13
CA GLY A 106 -7.93 4.94 -3.92
C GLY A 106 -8.79 5.42 -2.75
N PRO A 107 -8.37 5.15 -1.50
CA PRO A 107 -9.20 5.34 -0.31
C PRO A 107 -9.70 6.77 -0.14
N GLY A 108 -11.01 6.92 0.06
CA GLY A 108 -11.69 8.19 0.26
C GLY A 108 -12.02 8.94 -1.03
N ILE A 109 -11.56 8.47 -2.20
CA ILE A 109 -11.98 8.98 -3.51
C ILE A 109 -12.94 8.00 -4.19
N VAL A 110 -12.57 6.72 -4.19
CA VAL A 110 -13.38 5.62 -4.73
C VAL A 110 -13.44 4.51 -3.69
N ASP A 111 -14.61 3.90 -3.53
CA ASP A 111 -14.76 2.74 -2.66
C ASP A 111 -13.96 1.55 -3.21
N PRO A 112 -13.29 0.77 -2.34
CA PRO A 112 -12.61 -0.44 -2.79
C PRO A 112 -13.64 -1.43 -3.36
N PRO A 113 -13.28 -2.19 -4.41
CA PRO A 113 -14.09 -3.34 -4.83
C PRO A 113 -14.36 -4.27 -3.66
N GLU A 114 -15.60 -4.78 -3.52
CA GLU A 114 -16.01 -5.64 -2.38
C GLU A 114 -15.11 -6.88 -2.22
N ILE A 115 -14.54 -7.40 -3.31
CA ILE A 115 -13.61 -8.53 -3.26
C ILE A 115 -12.36 -8.22 -2.41
N LEU A 116 -11.96 -6.95 -2.29
CA LEU A 116 -10.83 -6.54 -1.46
C LEU A 116 -11.11 -6.70 0.05
N ASP A 117 -12.38 -6.81 0.47
CA ASP A 117 -12.73 -7.09 1.87
C ASP A 117 -12.22 -8.47 2.34
N LEU A 118 -12.03 -9.42 1.41
CA LEU A 118 -11.43 -10.73 1.72
C LEU A 118 -9.96 -10.63 2.13
N TYR A 119 -9.28 -9.57 1.70
CA TYR A 119 -7.85 -9.32 1.97
C TYR A 119 -7.67 -8.29 3.09
N ALA A 120 -8.70 -7.50 3.38
CA ALA A 120 -8.65 -6.40 4.32
C ALA A 120 -8.42 -6.88 5.75
N PHE A 121 -7.50 -6.22 6.45
CA PHE A 121 -7.28 -6.45 7.87
C PHE A 121 -7.01 -5.15 8.62
N SER A 122 -7.18 -5.21 9.94
CA SER A 122 -6.93 -4.08 10.83
C SER A 122 -5.68 -4.34 11.67
N PRO A 123 -4.51 -3.75 11.33
CA PRO A 123 -3.32 -3.91 12.16
C PRO A 123 -3.45 -3.14 13.46
N SER A 124 -2.58 -3.49 14.42
CA SER A 124 -2.51 -2.80 15.71
C SER A 124 -2.23 -1.30 15.57
N ARG A 125 -2.63 -0.49 16.56
CA ARG A 125 -2.35 0.95 16.58
C ARG A 125 -0.86 1.28 16.47
N ARG A 126 0.00 0.46 17.06
CA ARG A 126 1.46 0.60 16.99
C ARG A 126 1.96 0.51 15.55
N ILE A 127 1.48 -0.50 14.81
CA ILE A 127 1.85 -0.72 13.42
C ILE A 127 1.36 0.44 12.53
N ARG A 128 0.13 0.93 12.77
CA ARG A 128 -0.42 2.10 12.05
C ARG A 128 0.43 3.36 12.25
N ALA A 129 0.85 3.65 13.48
CA ALA A 129 1.71 4.80 13.77
C ALA A 129 3.09 4.68 13.10
N GLY A 130 3.69 3.48 13.10
CA GLY A 130 4.97 3.23 12.45
C GLY A 130 4.95 3.40 10.92
N LEU A 131 3.79 3.20 10.28
CA LEU A 131 3.63 3.51 8.85
C LEU A 131 3.73 5.01 8.55
N GLU A 132 3.10 5.84 9.38
CA GLU A 132 3.09 7.30 9.22
C GLU A 132 4.50 7.91 9.40
N GLU A 133 5.33 7.26 10.23
CA GLU A 133 6.74 7.62 10.40
C GLU A 133 7.59 7.24 9.18
N LYS A 134 7.37 6.06 8.59
CA LYS A 134 8.06 5.60 7.36
C LYS A 134 7.67 6.43 6.12
N GLU A 135 6.62 7.24 6.22
CA GLU A 135 6.15 8.15 5.17
C GLU A 135 6.82 9.53 5.18
N SER A 136 7.42 9.94 6.31
CA SER A 136 7.97 11.30 6.55
C SER A 136 9.42 11.44 6.12
#